data_AF-A0A0K2TPF1-F1
#
_entry.id   AF-A0A0K2TPF1-F1
#
_cell.length_a   1.000
_cell.length_b   1.000
_cell.length_c   1.000
_cell.angle_alpha   90.00
_cell.angle_beta   90.00
_cell.angle_gamma   90.00
#
_symmetry.space_group_name_H-M   'P 1'
#
loop_
_entity.id
_entity.type
_entity.pdbx_description
1 polymer ?
#
loop_
_entity_poly.entity_id
_entity_poly.type
_entity_poly.pdbx_seq_one_letter_code
_entity_poly.pdbx_strand_id
1 'polypeptide(L)'
;LKLEFHKCILTEELKMINLSFHMDLYDSWFMKRDKVLQDLRVTLKVKDEAIEELVQSKIILAELKEEYEGLKSQDRILEKGFKKEFPGLNFNQLEALMKAYRKRPKGVTGISKSLKAFGRKTGDQENAKELKAKSISSALERMSNMFRGTVIKKTTNTKTSGALALSLDELDRLSNCPDSVDQESWKILCLLRRKRINLESQILSIETLIYETEAVVQNREEAAKVNEAIAEDAINTVEEWRRQRDYELINSPILIDLPLGQIKANIDPLEPINPNVILISEELIDKLKFELKDLYELQSSATIESDTLNNSIKQLKWEKEKLALQIKRLEMTRRQIRNTKVSF
;
A
#
# COMPACT_ATOMS: atom_id res chain seq x y z
N LEU A 1 32.34 37.70 50.74
CA LEU A 1 32.53 36.23 50.88
C LEU A 1 31.24 35.41 50.80
N LYS A 2 30.39 35.30 51.85
CA LYS A 2 29.25 34.35 51.84
C LYS A 2 28.25 34.57 50.68
N LEU A 3 28.01 35.84 50.33
CA LEU A 3 27.11 36.24 49.24
C LEU A 3 27.71 35.98 47.85
N GLU A 4 29.04 36.12 47.70
CA GLU A 4 29.76 35.85 46.45
C GLU A 4 29.86 34.35 46.17
N PHE A 5 30.11 33.54 47.21
CA PHE A 5 30.05 32.08 47.10
C PHE A 5 28.66 31.60 46.67
N HIS A 6 27.60 32.15 47.26
CA HIS A 6 26.23 31.79 46.88
C HIS A 6 25.92 32.18 45.42
N LYS A 7 26.38 33.36 44.97
CA LYS A 7 26.25 33.78 43.58
C LYS A 7 26.99 32.83 42.63
N CYS A 8 28.24 32.45 42.93
CA CYS A 8 29.00 31.50 42.11
C CYS A 8 28.29 30.14 42.03
N ILE A 9 27.76 29.64 43.15
CA ILE A 9 27.01 28.38 43.18
C ILE A 9 25.76 28.46 42.28
N LEU A 10 24.95 29.51 42.42
CA LEU A 10 23.75 29.69 41.60
C LEU A 10 24.06 29.84 40.10
N THR A 11 25.17 30.51 39.76
CA THR A 11 25.62 30.62 38.36
C THR A 11 26.03 29.27 37.79
N GLU A 12 26.76 28.44 38.54
CA GLU A 12 27.12 27.09 38.10
C GLU A 12 25.91 26.15 38.05
N GLU A 13 24.98 26.26 39.00
CA GLU A 13 23.69 25.53 38.96
C GLU A 13 22.88 25.88 37.71
N LEU A 14 22.77 27.17 37.37
CA LEU A 14 22.09 27.61 36.16
C LEU A 14 22.77 27.08 34.88
N LYS A 15 24.12 27.08 34.83
CA LYS A 15 24.88 26.49 33.71
C LYS A 15 24.62 25.00 33.58
N MET A 16 24.61 24.27 34.69
CA MET A 16 24.30 22.83 34.70
C MET A 16 22.88 22.56 34.22
N ILE A 17 21.89 23.34 34.69
CA ILE A 17 20.49 23.22 34.27
C ILE A 17 20.35 23.50 32.77
N ASN A 18 20.95 24.58 32.26
CA ASN A 18 20.92 24.90 30.83
C ASN A 18 21.59 23.79 30.00
N LEU A 19 22.76 23.30 30.42
CA LEU A 19 23.44 22.22 29.71
C LEU A 19 22.60 20.94 29.69
N SER A 20 22.01 20.56 30.83
CA SER A 20 21.11 19.41 30.93
C SER A 20 19.92 19.55 29.98
N PHE A 21 19.26 20.72 29.99
CA PHE A 21 18.13 21.01 29.11
C PHE A 21 18.51 20.88 27.63
N HIS A 22 19.66 21.43 27.22
CA HIS A 22 20.11 21.31 25.84
C HIS A 22 20.48 19.87 25.47
N MET A 23 21.10 19.11 26.37
CA MET A 23 21.41 17.69 26.13
C MET A 23 20.13 16.88 25.91
N ASP A 24 19.11 17.06 26.77
CA ASP A 24 17.81 16.38 26.62
C ASP A 24 17.12 16.75 25.28
N LEU A 25 17.22 18.02 24.88
CA LEU A 25 16.70 18.50 23.60
C LEU A 25 17.42 17.83 22.41
N TYR A 26 18.76 17.75 22.45
CA TYR A 26 19.54 17.09 21.41
C TYR A 26 19.23 15.60 21.31
N ASP A 27 19.08 14.91 22.44
CA ASP A 27 18.72 13.49 22.46
C ASP A 27 17.32 13.27 21.86
N SER A 28 16.35 14.11 22.22
CA SER A 28 15.00 14.09 21.62
C SER A 28 15.05 14.30 20.10
N TRP A 29 15.83 15.28 19.63
CA TRP A 29 16.02 15.52 18.20
C TRP A 29 16.71 14.36 17.48
N PHE A 30 17.72 13.76 18.10
CA PHE A 30 18.43 12.61 17.55
C PHE A 30 17.48 11.43 17.36
N MET A 31 16.68 11.12 18.37
CA MET A 31 15.68 10.04 18.31
C MET A 31 14.61 10.33 17.25
N LYS A 32 14.10 11.58 17.19
CA LYS A 32 13.12 11.99 16.18
C LYS A 32 13.70 11.91 14.76
N ARG A 33 14.94 12.35 14.56
CA ARG A 33 15.67 12.26 13.29
C ARG A 33 15.76 10.82 12.82
N ASP A 34 16.26 9.94 13.67
CA ASP A 34 16.52 8.56 13.30
C ASP A 34 15.21 7.84 12.95
N LYS A 35 14.15 8.11 13.70
CA LYS A 35 12.81 7.61 13.37
C LYS A 35 12.32 8.12 12.01
N VAL A 36 12.33 9.43 11.78
CA VAL A 36 11.83 10.04 10.53
C VAL A 36 12.65 9.59 9.31
N LEU A 37 13.97 9.47 9.44
CA LEU A 37 14.83 8.95 8.37
C LEU A 37 14.62 7.46 8.12
N GLN A 38 14.38 6.67 9.17
CA GLN A 38 14.08 5.25 9.04
C GLN A 38 12.72 5.04 8.36
N ASP A 39 11.70 5.79 8.76
CA ASP A 39 10.36 5.77 8.15
C ASP A 39 10.45 6.17 6.67
N LEU A 40 11.18 7.24 6.33
CA LEU A 40 11.45 7.63 4.95
C LEU A 40 12.12 6.50 4.14
N ARG A 41 13.16 5.88 4.70
CA ARG A 41 13.88 4.78 4.03
C ARG A 41 12.95 3.61 3.74
N VAL A 42 12.12 3.21 4.70
CA VAL A 42 11.18 2.11 4.52
C VAL A 42 10.14 2.46 3.46
N THR A 43 9.57 3.67 3.53
CA THR A 43 8.56 4.14 2.57
C THR A 43 9.12 4.20 1.14
N LEU A 44 10.33 4.74 0.95
CA LEU A 44 10.97 4.78 -0.37
C LEU A 44 11.21 3.38 -0.92
N LYS A 45 11.65 2.44 -0.07
CA LYS A 45 11.84 1.04 -0.47
C LYS A 45 10.53 0.40 -0.94
N VAL A 46 9.44 0.59 -0.21
CA VAL A 46 8.11 0.07 -0.59
C VAL A 46 7.63 0.69 -1.91
N LYS A 47 7.88 1.99 -2.12
CA LYS A 47 7.57 2.67 -3.37
C LYS A 47 8.34 2.06 -4.54
N ASP A 48 9.65 1.86 -4.37
CA ASP A 48 10.50 1.30 -5.42
C ASP A 48 10.09 -0.15 -5.74
N GLU A 49 9.82 -0.99 -4.73
CA GLU A 49 9.31 -2.36 -4.91
C GLU A 49 7.97 -2.37 -5.68
N ALA A 50 7.04 -1.47 -5.36
CA ALA A 50 5.77 -1.36 -6.06
C ALA A 50 5.93 -0.95 -7.54
N ILE A 51 6.89 -0.06 -7.84
CA ILE A 51 7.22 0.35 -9.21
C ILE A 51 7.84 -0.82 -9.98
N GLU A 52 8.77 -1.56 -9.38
CA GLU A 52 9.37 -2.74 -9.99
C GLU A 52 8.30 -3.80 -10.34
N GLU A 53 7.41 -4.10 -9.40
CA GLU A 53 6.30 -5.03 -9.62
C GLU A 53 5.37 -4.58 -10.76
N LEU A 54 5.11 -3.28 -10.86
CA LEU A 54 4.31 -2.72 -11.94
C LEU A 54 5.01 -2.89 -13.30
N VAL A 55 6.30 -2.58 -13.37
CA VAL A 55 7.11 -2.74 -14.59
C VAL A 55 7.11 -4.20 -15.04
N GLN A 56 7.33 -5.15 -14.13
CA GLN A 56 7.30 -6.58 -14.46
C GLN A 56 5.94 -7.02 -15.00
N SER A 57 4.83 -6.55 -14.41
CA SER A 57 3.49 -6.88 -14.92
C SER A 57 3.23 -6.30 -16.31
N LYS A 58 3.75 -5.11 -16.60
CA LYS A 58 3.64 -4.50 -17.94
C LYS A 58 4.43 -5.27 -18.98
N ILE A 59 5.60 -5.78 -18.63
CA ILE A 59 6.41 -6.65 -19.52
C ILE A 59 5.63 -7.91 -19.86
N ILE A 60 5.10 -8.62 -18.84
CA ILE A 60 4.29 -9.83 -19.04
C ILE A 60 3.08 -9.54 -19.92
N LEU A 61 2.39 -8.42 -19.69
CA LEU A 61 1.25 -8.02 -20.53
C LEU A 61 1.66 -7.80 -21.99
N ALA A 62 2.83 -7.21 -22.24
CA ALA A 62 3.34 -6.98 -23.59
C ALA A 62 3.68 -8.32 -24.28
N GLU A 63 4.33 -9.24 -23.58
CA GLU A 63 4.64 -10.59 -24.08
C GLU A 63 3.36 -11.36 -24.46
N LEU A 64 2.32 -11.30 -23.60
CA LEU A 64 1.04 -11.94 -23.89
C LEU A 64 0.34 -11.33 -25.12
N LYS A 65 0.43 -10.01 -25.29
CA LYS A 65 -0.12 -9.31 -26.47
C LYS A 65 0.62 -9.70 -27.75
N GLU A 66 1.95 -9.87 -27.68
CA GLU A 66 2.74 -10.36 -28.81
C GLU A 66 2.37 -11.81 -29.16
N GLU A 67 2.25 -12.69 -28.16
CA GLU A 67 1.83 -14.08 -28.37
C GLU A 67 0.43 -14.14 -29.02
N TYR A 68 -0.51 -13.32 -28.56
CA TYR A 68 -1.86 -13.20 -29.11
C TYR A 68 -1.86 -12.78 -30.58
N GLU A 69 -1.10 -11.74 -30.95
CA GLU A 69 -0.97 -11.30 -32.34
C GLU A 69 -0.26 -12.35 -33.20
N GLY A 70 0.71 -13.07 -32.64
CA GLY A 70 1.35 -14.23 -33.26
C GLY A 70 0.34 -15.32 -33.61
N LEU A 71 -0.50 -15.73 -32.66
CA LEU A 71 -1.54 -16.74 -32.89
C LEU A 71 -2.60 -16.27 -33.89
N LYS A 72 -3.03 -15.01 -33.83
CA LYS A 72 -3.96 -14.43 -34.83
C LYS A 72 -3.37 -14.44 -36.23
N SER A 73 -2.08 -14.12 -36.36
CA SER A 73 -1.37 -14.16 -37.63
C SER A 73 -1.34 -15.59 -38.18
N GLN A 74 -1.03 -16.58 -37.33
CA GLN A 74 -1.07 -18.00 -37.70
C GLN A 74 -2.46 -18.45 -38.16
N ASP A 75 -3.54 -18.05 -37.48
CA ASP A 75 -4.92 -18.35 -37.89
C ASP A 75 -5.24 -17.74 -39.26
N ARG A 76 -4.84 -16.48 -39.50
CA ARG A 76 -5.01 -15.81 -40.80
C ARG A 76 -4.21 -16.50 -41.91
N ILE A 77 -3.00 -16.98 -41.63
CA ILE A 77 -2.18 -17.73 -42.58
C ILE A 77 -2.85 -19.06 -42.92
N LEU A 78 -3.41 -19.78 -41.93
CA LEU A 78 -4.14 -21.02 -42.17
C LEU A 78 -5.39 -20.80 -43.04
N GLU A 79 -6.16 -19.74 -42.81
CA GLU A 79 -7.32 -19.44 -43.66
C GLU A 79 -6.94 -19.09 -45.10
N LYS A 80 -5.87 -18.31 -45.30
CA LYS A 80 -5.36 -17.97 -46.64
C LYS A 80 -4.70 -19.17 -47.34
N GLY A 81 -4.04 -20.03 -46.57
CA GLY A 81 -3.36 -21.23 -47.05
C GLY A 81 -4.30 -22.37 -47.41
N PHE A 82 -5.54 -22.36 -46.92
CA PHE A 82 -6.50 -23.45 -47.10
C PHE A 82 -6.62 -23.95 -48.54
N LYS A 83 -6.75 -23.04 -49.54
CA LYS A 83 -6.90 -23.45 -50.94
C LYS A 83 -5.65 -24.12 -51.52
N LYS A 84 -4.47 -23.86 -50.96
CA LYS A 84 -3.19 -24.41 -51.42
C LYS A 84 -2.96 -25.85 -50.96
N GLU A 85 -3.65 -26.28 -49.90
CA GLU A 85 -3.59 -27.64 -49.34
C GLU A 85 -4.34 -28.67 -50.22
N PHE A 86 -5.02 -28.21 -51.27
CA PHE A 86 -5.92 -29.00 -52.11
C PHE A 86 -5.62 -28.83 -53.60
N PRO A 87 -4.41 -29.18 -54.08
CA PRO A 87 -4.09 -29.13 -55.51
C PRO A 87 -4.91 -30.18 -56.29
N GLY A 88 -5.66 -29.76 -57.30
CA GLY A 88 -6.39 -30.67 -58.20
C GLY A 88 -7.89 -30.83 -57.94
N LEU A 89 -8.45 -30.21 -56.90
CA LEU A 89 -9.89 -30.19 -56.65
C LEU A 89 -10.60 -29.13 -57.51
N ASN A 90 -11.80 -29.46 -58.02
CA ASN A 90 -12.63 -28.53 -58.77
C ASN A 90 -13.32 -27.51 -57.84
N PHE A 91 -13.88 -26.43 -58.42
CA PHE A 91 -14.48 -25.33 -57.65
C PHE A 91 -15.58 -25.81 -56.69
N ASN A 92 -16.46 -26.70 -57.13
CA ASN A 92 -17.59 -27.20 -56.34
C ASN A 92 -17.13 -28.08 -55.18
N GLN A 93 -16.10 -28.90 -55.40
CA GLN A 93 -15.45 -29.71 -54.37
C GLN A 93 -14.77 -28.84 -53.31
N LEU A 94 -14.05 -27.80 -53.76
CA LEU A 94 -13.40 -26.86 -52.86
C LEU A 94 -14.41 -26.06 -52.03
N GLU A 95 -15.56 -25.67 -52.60
CA GLU A 95 -16.63 -25.00 -51.88
C GLU A 95 -17.30 -25.92 -50.84
N ALA A 96 -17.53 -27.19 -51.19
CA ALA A 96 -18.04 -28.19 -50.26
C ALA A 96 -17.09 -28.40 -49.07
N LEU A 97 -15.78 -28.47 -49.32
CA LEU A 97 -14.76 -28.55 -48.27
C LEU A 97 -14.69 -27.26 -47.45
N MET A 98 -14.73 -26.08 -48.06
CA MET A 98 -14.77 -24.80 -47.32
C MET A 98 -15.98 -24.72 -46.38
N LYS A 99 -17.15 -25.19 -46.83
CA LYS A 99 -18.35 -25.26 -45.99
C LYS A 99 -18.18 -26.24 -44.83
N ALA A 100 -17.55 -27.40 -45.07
CA ALA A 100 -17.21 -28.36 -44.03
C ALA A 100 -16.15 -27.83 -43.05
N TYR A 101 -15.14 -27.10 -43.52
CA TYR A 101 -14.08 -26.49 -42.72
C TYR A 101 -14.62 -25.41 -41.77
N ARG A 102 -15.63 -24.64 -42.20
CA ARG A 102 -16.30 -23.63 -41.38
C ARG A 102 -17.26 -24.19 -40.34
N LYS A 103 -17.68 -25.46 -40.45
CA LYS A 103 -18.54 -26.08 -39.41
C LYS A 103 -17.76 -26.18 -38.09
N ARG A 104 -18.47 -25.93 -36.99
CA ARG A 104 -17.94 -26.08 -35.63
C ARG A 104 -18.65 -27.24 -34.91
N PRO A 105 -17.98 -27.92 -33.97
CA PRO A 105 -18.62 -28.93 -33.14
C PRO A 105 -19.81 -28.32 -32.39
N LYS A 106 -20.96 -28.99 -32.41
CA LYS A 106 -22.14 -28.55 -31.65
C LYS A 106 -21.89 -28.84 -30.17
N GLY A 107 -21.46 -27.82 -29.44
CA GLY A 107 -21.07 -27.88 -28.02
C GLY A 107 -20.22 -26.68 -27.61
N VAL A 108 -19.42 -26.15 -28.54
CA VAL A 108 -18.54 -24.98 -28.31
C VAL A 108 -19.34 -23.68 -28.14
N THR A 109 -20.49 -23.57 -28.82
CA THR A 109 -21.41 -22.41 -28.68
C THR A 109 -22.17 -22.40 -27.36
N GLY A 110 -22.22 -23.52 -26.64
CA GLY A 110 -22.81 -23.62 -25.31
C GLY A 110 -21.87 -23.13 -24.21
N ILE A 111 -20.55 -23.36 -24.36
CA ILE A 111 -19.54 -22.94 -23.40
C ILE A 111 -19.38 -21.41 -23.39
N SER A 112 -19.42 -20.76 -24.57
CA SER A 112 -19.40 -19.29 -24.67
C SER A 112 -20.68 -18.62 -24.14
N LYS A 113 -21.83 -19.30 -24.22
CA LYS A 113 -23.07 -18.87 -23.54
C LYS A 113 -23.05 -19.14 -22.03
N SER A 114 -22.43 -20.23 -21.59
CA SER A 114 -22.29 -20.61 -20.18
C SER A 114 -21.33 -19.67 -19.43
N LEU A 115 -20.22 -19.26 -20.04
CA LEU A 115 -19.30 -18.28 -19.46
C LEU A 115 -19.95 -16.89 -19.32
N LYS A 116 -20.78 -16.48 -20.29
CA LYS A 116 -21.60 -15.26 -20.20
C LYS A 116 -22.76 -15.37 -19.20
N ALA A 117 -23.27 -16.58 -18.93
CA ALA A 117 -24.31 -16.83 -17.95
C ALA A 117 -23.77 -16.91 -16.51
N PHE A 118 -22.52 -17.37 -16.32
CA PHE A 118 -21.87 -17.39 -15.00
C PHE A 118 -21.59 -15.98 -14.45
N GLY A 119 -21.39 -14.99 -15.34
CA GLY A 119 -21.31 -13.57 -14.98
C GLY A 119 -22.66 -12.89 -14.68
N ARG A 120 -23.79 -13.59 -14.90
CA ARG A 120 -25.15 -13.06 -14.70
C ARG A 120 -26.05 -14.13 -14.10
N LYS A 121 -25.80 -14.48 -12.84
CA LYS A 121 -26.80 -14.81 -11.79
C LYS A 121 -26.13 -15.69 -10.73
N THR A 122 -25.93 -15.12 -9.56
CA THR A 122 -26.37 -15.72 -8.29
C THR A 122 -26.42 -14.58 -7.28
N GLY A 123 -27.64 -14.16 -6.95
CA GLY A 123 -27.88 -13.44 -5.71
C GLY A 123 -27.75 -14.45 -4.59
N ASP A 124 -26.71 -14.29 -3.77
CA ASP A 124 -26.62 -14.69 -2.36
C ASP A 124 -25.31 -14.10 -1.85
N GLN A 125 -25.42 -12.93 -1.20
CA GLN A 125 -24.29 -12.03 -0.96
C GLN A 125 -23.30 -12.49 0.13
N GLU A 126 -23.65 -13.51 0.92
CA GLU A 126 -22.79 -14.02 2.01
C GLU A 126 -21.90 -15.18 1.57
N ASN A 127 -22.43 -16.17 0.84
CA ASN A 127 -21.63 -17.27 0.29
C ASN A 127 -20.68 -16.80 -0.83
N ALA A 128 -21.00 -15.72 -1.54
CA ALA A 128 -20.14 -15.15 -2.56
C ALA A 128 -18.83 -14.55 -2.00
N LYS A 129 -18.82 -14.05 -0.76
CA LYS A 129 -17.58 -13.54 -0.13
C LYS A 129 -16.67 -14.68 0.30
N GLU A 130 -17.23 -15.78 0.80
CA GLU A 130 -16.44 -16.95 1.21
C GLU A 130 -15.91 -17.76 0.03
N LEU A 131 -16.69 -17.89 -1.07
CA LEU A 131 -16.20 -18.48 -2.33
C LEU A 131 -15.23 -17.57 -3.08
N LYS A 132 -15.41 -16.24 -3.03
CA LYS A 132 -14.40 -15.30 -3.55
C LYS A 132 -13.12 -15.36 -2.71
N ALA A 133 -13.21 -15.42 -1.38
CA ALA A 133 -12.03 -15.57 -0.52
C ALA A 133 -11.31 -16.90 -0.72
N LYS A 134 -12.04 -18.02 -0.91
CA LYS A 134 -11.47 -19.33 -1.24
C LYS A 134 -10.91 -19.39 -2.66
N SER A 135 -11.54 -18.71 -3.62
CA SER A 135 -11.06 -18.57 -5.00
C SER A 135 -9.81 -17.69 -5.08
N ILE A 136 -9.82 -16.53 -4.41
CA ILE A 136 -8.69 -15.60 -4.27
C ILE A 136 -7.56 -16.26 -3.49
N SER A 137 -7.84 -17.02 -2.43
CA SER A 137 -6.85 -17.82 -1.71
C SER A 137 -6.26 -18.91 -2.60
N SER A 138 -7.09 -19.64 -3.37
CA SER A 138 -6.60 -20.65 -4.31
C SER A 138 -5.86 -20.05 -5.51
N ALA A 139 -6.14 -18.80 -5.88
CA ALA A 139 -5.46 -18.05 -6.91
C ALA A 139 -4.13 -17.49 -6.37
N LEU A 140 -4.11 -16.98 -5.14
CA LEU A 140 -2.90 -16.62 -4.39
C LEU A 140 -2.01 -17.83 -4.13
N GLU A 141 -2.56 -19.00 -3.86
CA GLU A 141 -1.82 -20.25 -3.65
C GLU A 141 -1.26 -20.79 -4.98
N ARG A 142 -1.99 -20.64 -6.09
CA ARG A 142 -1.49 -20.90 -7.44
C ARG A 142 -0.39 -19.91 -7.85
N MET A 143 -0.54 -18.62 -7.52
CA MET A 143 0.47 -17.59 -7.78
C MET A 143 1.70 -17.73 -6.86
N SER A 144 1.51 -18.09 -5.59
CA SER A 144 2.58 -18.37 -4.61
C SER A 144 3.40 -19.60 -5.00
N ASN A 145 2.74 -20.64 -5.52
CA ASN A 145 3.41 -21.80 -6.12
C ASN A 145 4.14 -21.46 -7.44
N MET A 146 3.76 -20.38 -8.13
CA MET A 146 4.50 -19.82 -9.28
C MET A 146 5.69 -18.93 -8.83
N PHE A 147 5.60 -18.32 -7.65
CA PHE A 147 6.61 -17.44 -7.06
C PHE A 147 7.79 -18.20 -6.40
N ARG A 148 7.62 -19.48 -6.02
CA ARG A 148 8.68 -20.33 -5.41
C ARG A 148 9.65 -20.99 -6.38
N GLY A 149 9.78 -20.49 -7.61
CA GLY A 149 10.91 -20.84 -8.50
C GLY A 149 10.99 -22.30 -8.96
N THR A 150 9.95 -23.11 -8.77
CA THR A 150 9.89 -24.42 -9.43
C THR A 150 9.21 -24.23 -10.77
N VAL A 151 10.01 -23.90 -11.79
CA VAL A 151 9.62 -23.98 -13.20
C VAL A 151 9.28 -25.44 -13.49
N ILE A 152 8.05 -25.85 -13.17
CA ILE A 152 7.47 -27.04 -13.76
C ILE A 152 7.15 -26.64 -15.19
N LYS A 153 8.09 -26.93 -16.09
CA LYS A 153 7.82 -27.10 -17.53
C LYS A 153 6.69 -28.13 -17.67
N LYS A 154 5.43 -27.70 -17.59
CA LYS A 154 4.30 -28.49 -18.05
C LYS A 154 4.09 -28.19 -19.52
N THR A 155 4.83 -28.96 -20.32
CA THR A 155 4.35 -29.66 -21.51
C THR A 155 3.04 -29.13 -22.07
N THR A 156 3.13 -28.52 -23.25
CA THR A 156 2.14 -28.56 -24.33
C THR A 156 1.16 -29.72 -24.19
N ASN A 157 -0.05 -29.46 -23.67
CA ASN A 157 -1.27 -30.22 -23.90
C ASN A 157 -2.37 -29.58 -23.06
N THR A 158 -2.95 -28.51 -23.60
CA THR A 158 -4.27 -28.06 -23.18
C THR A 158 -5.22 -29.23 -23.40
N LYS A 159 -5.66 -29.87 -22.31
CA LYS A 159 -6.69 -30.92 -22.36
C LYS A 159 -7.95 -30.28 -22.93
N THR A 160 -8.19 -30.50 -24.21
CA THR A 160 -9.48 -30.26 -24.84
C THR A 160 -10.54 -30.91 -23.94
N SER A 161 -11.51 -30.13 -23.44
CA SER A 161 -12.62 -30.67 -22.66
C SER A 161 -13.15 -31.93 -23.36
N GLY A 162 -13.29 -33.05 -22.65
CA GLY A 162 -13.61 -34.35 -23.27
C GLY A 162 -14.83 -34.30 -24.20
N ALA A 163 -15.79 -33.42 -23.92
CA ALA A 163 -16.93 -33.14 -24.78
C ALA A 163 -16.57 -32.48 -26.13
N LEU A 164 -15.55 -31.61 -26.17
CA LEU A 164 -15.06 -30.98 -27.40
C LEU A 164 -14.30 -32.00 -28.28
N ALA A 165 -13.53 -32.90 -27.66
CA ALA A 165 -12.84 -33.96 -28.38
C ALA A 165 -13.84 -34.95 -29.02
N LEU A 166 -14.84 -35.40 -28.27
CA LEU A 166 -15.87 -36.32 -28.77
C LEU A 166 -16.70 -35.70 -29.90
N SER A 167 -17.07 -34.42 -29.77
CA SER A 167 -17.83 -33.72 -30.82
C SER A 167 -17.00 -33.40 -32.07
N LEU A 168 -15.67 -33.29 -31.95
CA LEU A 168 -14.75 -33.23 -33.11
C LEU A 168 -14.68 -34.58 -33.83
N ASP A 169 -14.57 -35.67 -33.09
CA ASP A 169 -14.55 -37.03 -33.65
C ASP A 169 -15.84 -37.36 -34.40
N GLU A 170 -17.00 -36.90 -33.90
CA GLU A 170 -18.29 -37.02 -34.61
C GLU A 170 -18.33 -36.22 -35.91
N LEU A 171 -17.76 -35.01 -35.91
CA LEU A 171 -17.75 -34.11 -37.07
C LEU A 171 -16.80 -34.60 -38.17
N ASP A 172 -15.73 -35.32 -37.80
CA ASP A 172 -14.70 -35.83 -38.70
C ASP A 172 -15.02 -37.22 -39.30
N ARG A 173 -16.15 -37.83 -38.93
CA ARG A 173 -16.57 -39.13 -39.49
C ARG A 173 -16.64 -39.11 -41.02
N LEU A 174 -16.25 -40.22 -41.64
CA LEU A 174 -16.33 -40.42 -43.10
C LEU A 174 -17.77 -40.29 -43.64
N SER A 175 -18.78 -40.54 -42.82
CA SER A 175 -20.19 -40.32 -43.16
C SER A 175 -20.53 -38.85 -43.47
N ASN A 176 -19.70 -37.90 -43.02
CA ASN A 176 -19.86 -36.47 -43.28
C ASN A 176 -19.05 -35.99 -44.50
N CYS A 177 -18.27 -36.88 -45.12
CA CYS A 177 -17.52 -36.58 -46.34
C CYS A 177 -18.51 -36.41 -47.50
N PRO A 178 -18.44 -35.31 -48.27
CA PRO A 178 -19.24 -35.17 -49.49
C PRO A 178 -18.86 -36.24 -50.52
N ASP A 179 -19.84 -36.80 -51.23
CA ASP A 179 -19.62 -37.81 -52.27
C ASP A 179 -18.74 -37.30 -53.43
N SER A 180 -18.66 -35.98 -53.58
CA SER A 180 -17.84 -35.32 -54.60
C SER A 180 -16.35 -35.26 -54.25
N VAL A 181 -15.94 -35.52 -53.00
CA VAL A 181 -14.56 -35.34 -52.54
C VAL A 181 -13.93 -36.69 -52.19
N ASP A 182 -12.66 -36.88 -52.53
CA ASP A 182 -11.91 -38.07 -52.16
C ASP A 182 -11.61 -38.15 -50.66
N GLN A 183 -11.42 -39.37 -50.17
CA GLN A 183 -11.19 -39.61 -48.74
C GLN A 183 -9.88 -39.00 -48.23
N GLU A 184 -8.88 -38.80 -49.09
CA GLU A 184 -7.59 -38.25 -48.68
C GLU A 184 -7.69 -36.74 -48.43
N SER A 185 -8.35 -36.00 -49.34
CA SER A 185 -8.71 -34.60 -49.16
C SER A 185 -9.59 -34.39 -47.91
N TRP A 186 -10.49 -35.32 -47.60
CA TRP A 186 -11.29 -35.25 -46.36
C TRP A 186 -10.44 -35.35 -45.09
N LYS A 187 -9.48 -36.28 -45.04
CA LYS A 187 -8.55 -36.40 -43.90
C LYS A 187 -7.72 -35.13 -43.70
N ILE A 188 -7.18 -34.56 -44.79
CA ILE A 188 -6.43 -33.30 -44.76
C ILE A 188 -7.30 -32.19 -44.16
N LEU A 189 -8.57 -32.08 -44.59
CA LEU A 189 -9.51 -31.11 -44.03
C LEU A 189 -9.76 -31.32 -42.53
N CYS A 190 -9.94 -32.55 -42.07
CA CYS A 190 -10.11 -32.85 -40.64
C CYS A 190 -8.90 -32.39 -39.82
N LEU A 191 -7.68 -32.63 -40.32
CA LEU A 191 -6.44 -32.14 -39.69
C LEU A 191 -6.39 -30.61 -39.62
N LEU A 192 -6.67 -29.92 -40.74
CA LEU A 192 -6.72 -28.46 -40.79
C LEU A 192 -7.78 -27.89 -39.84
N ARG A 193 -8.97 -28.51 -39.79
CA ARG A 193 -10.06 -28.10 -38.90
C ARG A 193 -9.66 -28.23 -37.43
N ARG A 194 -9.06 -29.35 -37.02
CA ARG A 194 -8.57 -29.55 -35.65
C ARG A 194 -7.47 -28.55 -35.29
N LYS A 195 -6.51 -28.33 -36.19
CA LYS A 195 -5.44 -27.35 -36.01
C LYS A 195 -5.99 -25.94 -35.79
N ARG A 196 -6.93 -25.52 -36.63
CA ARG A 196 -7.62 -24.22 -36.49
C ARG A 196 -8.41 -24.11 -35.19
N ILE A 197 -9.19 -25.13 -34.83
CA ILE A 197 -9.99 -25.11 -33.58
C ILE A 197 -9.06 -25.05 -32.35
N ASN A 198 -7.91 -25.71 -32.40
CA ASN A 198 -6.91 -25.60 -31.34
C ASN A 198 -6.36 -24.16 -31.24
N LEU A 199 -6.01 -23.53 -32.36
CA LEU A 199 -5.57 -22.12 -32.39
C LEU A 199 -6.66 -21.17 -31.89
N GLU A 200 -7.92 -21.32 -32.32
CA GLU A 200 -9.04 -20.53 -31.82
C GLU A 200 -9.19 -20.67 -30.28
N SER A 201 -9.02 -21.89 -29.75
CA SER A 201 -9.04 -22.13 -28.32
C SER A 201 -7.85 -21.50 -27.58
N GLN A 202 -6.66 -21.49 -28.18
CA GLN A 202 -5.48 -20.83 -27.61
C GLN A 202 -5.66 -19.32 -27.61
N ILE A 203 -6.12 -18.73 -28.72
CA ILE A 203 -6.41 -17.30 -28.85
C ILE A 203 -7.39 -16.85 -27.76
N LEU A 204 -8.49 -17.58 -27.56
CA LEU A 204 -9.47 -17.27 -26.51
C LEU A 204 -8.87 -17.38 -25.10
N SER A 205 -7.99 -18.36 -24.87
CA SER A 205 -7.31 -18.54 -23.59
C SER A 205 -6.37 -17.36 -23.29
N ILE A 206 -5.56 -16.95 -24.28
CA ILE A 206 -4.65 -15.80 -24.13
C ILE A 206 -5.44 -14.51 -24.00
N GLU A 207 -6.52 -14.33 -24.75
CA GLU A 207 -7.40 -13.15 -24.63
C GLU A 207 -7.96 -12.99 -23.21
N THR A 208 -8.38 -14.11 -22.60
CA THR A 208 -8.84 -14.12 -21.20
C THR A 208 -7.70 -13.75 -20.25
N LEU A 209 -6.50 -14.30 -20.47
CA LEU A 209 -5.34 -14.03 -19.64
C LEU A 209 -4.86 -12.57 -19.76
N ILE A 210 -4.91 -11.98 -20.96
CA ILE A 210 -4.65 -10.55 -21.20
C ILE A 210 -5.63 -9.73 -20.37
N TYR A 211 -6.93 -10.02 -20.44
CA TYR A 211 -7.95 -9.30 -19.66
C TYR A 211 -7.69 -9.35 -18.15
N GLU A 212 -7.34 -10.53 -17.62
CA GLU A 212 -6.99 -10.68 -16.20
C GLU A 212 -5.71 -9.90 -15.84
N THR A 213 -4.70 -9.95 -16.71
CA THR A 213 -3.41 -9.26 -16.50
C THR A 213 -3.56 -7.75 -16.60
N GLU A 214 -4.39 -7.24 -17.51
CA GLU A 214 -4.72 -5.81 -17.61
C GLU A 214 -5.34 -5.28 -16.32
N ALA A 215 -6.26 -6.05 -15.71
CA ALA A 215 -6.84 -5.69 -14.42
C ALA A 215 -5.78 -5.66 -13.29
N VAL A 216 -4.82 -6.60 -13.30
CA VAL A 216 -3.69 -6.60 -12.35
C VAL A 216 -2.79 -5.39 -12.55
N VAL A 217 -2.43 -5.06 -13.80
CA VAL A 217 -1.63 -3.88 -14.12
C VAL A 217 -2.32 -2.62 -13.64
N GLN A 218 -3.62 -2.45 -13.90
CA GLN A 218 -4.38 -1.30 -13.45
C GLN A 218 -4.34 -1.16 -11.91
N ASN A 219 -4.58 -2.25 -11.18
CA ASN A 219 -4.52 -2.24 -9.71
C ASN A 219 -3.11 -1.86 -9.20
N ARG A 220 -2.05 -2.34 -9.87
CA ARG A 220 -0.66 -1.99 -9.52
C ARG A 220 -0.32 -0.55 -9.86
N GLU A 221 -0.89 0.03 -10.93
CA GLU A 221 -0.73 1.46 -11.24
C GLU A 221 -1.37 2.33 -10.17
N GLU A 222 -2.56 1.98 -9.70
CA GLU A 222 -3.23 2.67 -8.60
C GLU A 222 -2.42 2.56 -7.31
N ALA A 223 -1.93 1.36 -6.98
CA ALA A 223 -1.07 1.15 -5.81
C ALA A 223 0.26 1.94 -5.89
N ALA A 224 0.90 1.98 -7.06
CA ALA A 224 2.12 2.73 -7.28
C ALA A 224 1.91 4.24 -7.08
N LYS A 225 0.79 4.80 -7.57
CA LYS A 225 0.43 6.22 -7.34
C LYS A 225 0.21 6.53 -5.86
N VAL A 226 -0.47 5.62 -5.15
CA VAL A 226 -0.67 5.78 -3.70
C VAL A 226 0.67 5.76 -2.96
N ASN A 227 1.55 4.81 -3.29
CA ASN A 227 2.86 4.72 -2.67
C ASN A 227 3.77 5.91 -3.01
N GLU A 228 3.64 6.47 -4.22
CA GLU A 228 4.32 7.71 -4.61
C GLU A 228 3.86 8.89 -3.76
N ALA A 229 2.55 9.05 -3.57
CA ALA A 229 2.00 10.10 -2.70
C ALA A 229 2.45 9.93 -1.23
N ILE A 230 2.49 8.70 -0.71
CA ILE A 230 2.98 8.41 0.65
C ILE A 230 4.48 8.74 0.76
N ALA A 231 5.26 8.44 -0.28
CA ALA A 231 6.69 8.79 -0.31
C ALA A 231 6.91 10.30 -0.32
N GLU A 232 6.10 11.04 -1.07
CA GLU A 232 6.15 12.51 -1.10
C GLU A 232 5.79 13.11 0.27
N ASP A 233 4.75 12.60 0.93
CA ASP A 233 4.37 13.01 2.28
C ASP A 233 5.48 12.71 3.32
N ALA A 234 6.13 11.56 3.21
CA ALA A 234 7.28 11.22 4.05
C ALA A 234 8.46 12.17 3.82
N ILE A 235 8.75 12.56 2.58
CA ILE A 235 9.78 13.56 2.24
C ILE A 235 9.42 14.91 2.86
N ASN A 236 8.18 15.37 2.69
CA ASN A 236 7.70 16.62 3.25
C ASN A 236 7.79 16.63 4.78
N THR A 237 7.49 15.52 5.44
CA THR A 237 7.64 15.35 6.89
C THR A 237 9.10 15.52 7.33
N VAL A 238 10.06 14.98 6.55
CA VAL A 238 11.50 15.15 6.83
C VAL A 238 11.92 16.61 6.68
N GLU A 239 11.43 17.29 5.64
CA GLU A 239 11.72 18.70 5.43
C GLU A 239 11.15 19.59 6.54
N GLU A 240 9.91 19.34 6.95
CA GLU A 240 9.27 20.07 8.03
C GLU A 240 10.02 19.88 9.35
N TRP A 241 10.43 18.65 9.64
CA TRP A 241 11.29 18.38 10.80
C TRP A 241 12.62 19.13 10.73
N ARG A 242 13.27 19.20 9.55
CA ARG A 242 14.51 19.97 9.37
C ARG A 242 14.28 21.46 9.62
N ARG A 243 13.20 22.04 9.08
CA ARG A 243 12.84 23.46 9.30
C ARG A 243 12.62 23.74 10.78
N GLN A 244 11.86 22.88 11.46
CA GLN A 244 11.59 23.02 12.89
C GLN A 244 12.89 22.98 13.71
N ARG A 245 13.76 22.00 13.44
CA ARG A 245 15.07 21.90 14.08
C ARG A 245 15.92 23.16 13.84
N ASP A 246 15.97 23.64 12.59
CA ASP A 246 16.77 24.82 12.25
C ASP A 246 16.25 26.07 12.95
N TYR A 247 14.92 26.24 13.03
CA TYR A 247 14.29 27.30 13.79
C TYR A 247 14.65 27.23 15.28
N GLU A 248 14.58 26.05 15.90
CA GLU A 248 14.90 25.87 17.31
C GLU A 248 16.41 26.06 17.59
N LEU A 249 17.29 25.69 16.65
CA LEU A 249 18.73 25.89 16.75
C LEU A 249 19.11 27.38 16.65
N ILE A 250 18.48 28.12 15.74
CA ILE A 250 18.71 29.57 15.57
C ILE A 250 18.20 30.35 16.78
N ASN A 251 17.07 29.96 17.35
CA ASN A 251 16.45 30.64 18.49
C ASN A 251 16.92 30.10 19.86
N SER A 252 18.03 29.38 19.90
CA SER A 252 18.57 28.85 21.14
C SER A 252 19.14 29.97 22.01
N PRO A 253 18.68 30.13 23.27
CA PRO A 253 19.16 31.20 24.13
C PRO A 253 20.62 30.96 24.53
N ILE A 254 21.49 31.92 24.23
CA ILE A 254 22.89 31.90 24.66
C ILE A 254 23.00 32.68 25.97
N LEU A 255 23.47 32.04 27.04
CA LEU A 255 23.82 32.73 28.28
C LEU A 255 25.18 33.41 28.12
N ILE A 256 25.19 34.74 28.06
CA ILE A 256 26.43 35.53 28.02
C ILE A 256 26.66 36.10 29.42
N ASP A 257 27.61 35.51 30.16
CA ASP A 257 28.08 36.05 31.44
C ASP A 257 29.03 37.23 31.16
N LEU A 258 28.51 38.46 31.21
CA LEU A 258 29.33 39.67 31.11
C LEU A 258 29.82 40.10 32.51
N PRO A 259 31.13 40.29 32.74
CA PRO A 259 31.63 40.84 33.99
C PRO A 259 31.21 42.31 34.14
N LEU A 260 30.81 42.72 35.35
CA LEU A 260 30.46 44.12 35.65
C LEU A 260 31.61 45.07 35.24
N GLY A 261 31.31 46.10 34.45
CA GLY A 261 32.26 47.14 34.03
C GLY A 261 32.80 47.04 32.60
N GLN A 262 32.42 46.02 31.82
CA GLN A 262 32.85 45.89 30.41
C GLN A 262 31.98 46.62 29.37
N ILE A 263 30.83 47.19 29.76
CA ILE A 263 30.08 48.12 28.90
C ILE A 263 30.23 49.51 29.50
N LYS A 264 31.31 50.21 29.13
CA LYS A 264 31.31 51.67 29.17
C LYS A 264 30.60 52.12 27.89
N ALA A 265 29.28 52.28 27.95
CA ALA A 265 28.65 53.12 26.96
C ALA A 265 29.26 54.52 27.14
N ASN A 266 30.00 55.00 26.14
CA ASN A 266 30.49 56.38 26.13
C ASN A 266 29.28 57.27 25.86
N ILE A 267 28.44 57.46 26.88
CA ILE A 267 27.31 58.36 26.80
C ILE A 267 27.90 59.74 27.07
N ASP A 268 28.22 60.46 26.00
CA ASP A 268 28.57 61.87 26.08
C ASP A 268 27.33 62.63 26.61
N PRO A 269 27.41 63.37 27.73
CA PRO A 269 26.26 64.07 28.31
C PRO A 269 25.61 65.12 27.39
N LEU A 270 26.27 65.45 26.27
CA LEU A 270 25.85 66.44 25.29
C LEU A 270 25.29 65.85 23.98
N GLU A 271 25.34 64.53 23.78
CA GLU A 271 24.71 63.92 22.60
C GLU A 271 23.22 63.63 22.83
N PRO A 272 22.33 63.92 21.87
CA PRO A 272 20.91 63.60 21.99
C PRO A 272 20.73 62.09 22.10
N ILE A 273 20.03 61.68 23.16
CA ILE A 273 19.75 60.28 23.52
C ILE A 273 19.32 59.51 22.27
N ASN A 274 20.16 58.54 21.87
CA ASN A 274 19.84 57.58 20.83
C ASN A 274 18.47 56.96 21.14
N PRO A 275 17.50 56.94 20.19
CA PRO A 275 16.14 56.42 20.44
C PRO A 275 16.08 54.95 20.89
N ASN A 276 17.21 54.24 20.78
CA ASN A 276 17.36 52.85 21.21
C ASN A 276 17.95 52.71 22.64
N VAL A 277 18.15 53.80 23.37
CA VAL A 277 18.68 53.79 24.74
C VAL A 277 17.61 54.27 25.71
N ILE A 278 17.17 53.38 26.60
CA ILE A 278 16.21 53.69 27.65
C ILE A 278 16.99 53.96 28.94
N LEU A 279 16.91 55.19 29.44
CA LEU A 279 17.38 55.53 30.79
C LEU A 279 16.33 55.07 31.80
N ILE A 280 16.64 54.00 32.53
CA ILE A 280 15.76 53.48 33.57
C ILE A 280 16.25 54.04 34.91
N SER A 281 15.40 54.80 35.60
CA SER A 281 15.72 55.30 36.94
C SER A 281 15.78 54.15 37.94
N GLU A 282 16.70 54.25 38.90
CA GLU A 282 16.91 53.24 39.94
C GLU A 282 15.63 52.99 40.76
N GLU A 283 14.82 54.03 41.00
CA GLU A 283 13.50 53.91 41.63
C GLU A 283 12.52 53.05 40.82
N LEU A 284 12.57 53.11 39.48
CA LEU A 284 11.70 52.31 38.63
C LEU A 284 12.15 50.86 38.59
N ILE A 285 13.46 50.62 38.63
CA ILE A 285 14.03 49.28 38.79
C ILE A 285 13.56 48.66 40.11
N ASP A 286 13.60 49.41 41.21
CA ASP A 286 13.22 48.88 42.52
C ASP A 286 11.71 48.63 42.64
N LYS A 287 10.87 49.47 42.04
CA LYS A 287 9.44 49.19 41.90
C LYS A 287 9.17 47.92 41.11
N LEU A 288 9.82 47.77 39.94
CA LEU A 288 9.67 46.57 39.11
C LEU A 288 10.15 45.32 39.84
N LYS A 289 11.24 45.38 40.61
CA LYS A 289 11.68 44.25 41.44
C LYS A 289 10.65 43.85 42.49
N PHE A 290 9.98 44.84 43.10
CA PHE A 290 8.93 44.58 44.08
C PHE A 290 7.71 43.93 43.43
N GLU A 291 7.22 44.49 42.33
CA GLU A 291 6.09 43.92 41.56
C GLU A 291 6.40 42.51 41.03
N LEU A 292 7.63 42.29 40.54
CA LEU A 292 8.10 40.99 40.06
C LEU A 292 8.09 39.95 41.20
N LYS A 293 8.51 40.35 42.40
CA LYS A 293 8.49 39.48 43.58
C LYS A 293 7.06 39.07 43.93
N ASP A 294 6.13 40.02 43.96
CA ASP A 294 4.72 39.75 44.27
C ASP A 294 4.09 38.82 43.21
N LEU A 295 4.41 39.03 41.93
CA LEU A 295 3.96 38.16 40.84
C LEU A 295 4.54 36.73 40.95
N TYR A 296 5.80 36.59 41.35
CA TYR A 296 6.39 35.27 41.56
C TYR A 296 5.78 34.53 42.74
N GLU A 297 5.50 35.22 43.85
CA GLU A 297 4.82 34.62 45.00
C GLU A 297 3.40 34.17 44.62
N LEU A 298 2.68 34.98 43.83
CA LEU A 298 1.37 34.61 43.30
C LEU A 298 1.43 33.39 42.36
N GLN A 299 2.40 33.37 41.44
CA GLN A 299 2.60 32.24 40.52
C GLN A 299 2.98 30.95 41.26
N SER A 300 3.84 31.06 42.27
CA SER A 300 4.25 29.93 43.11
C SER A 300 3.05 29.33 43.84
N SER A 301 2.21 30.19 44.45
CA SER A 301 0.98 29.77 45.12
C SER A 301 0.02 29.05 44.16
N ALA A 302 -0.23 29.62 42.98
CA ALA A 302 -1.11 29.03 41.97
C ALA A 302 -0.59 27.68 41.43
N THR A 303 0.73 27.55 41.28
CA THR A 303 1.37 26.29 40.84
C THR A 303 1.20 25.20 41.89
N ILE A 304 1.43 25.53 43.16
CA ILE A 304 1.20 24.60 44.27
C ILE A 304 -0.27 24.15 44.32
N GLU A 305 -1.21 25.08 44.19
CA GLU A 305 -2.64 24.75 44.16
C GLU A 305 -2.99 23.81 42.99
N SER A 306 -2.50 24.10 41.78
CA SER A 306 -2.67 23.25 40.60
C SER A 306 -2.12 21.83 40.82
N ASP A 307 -0.94 21.69 41.42
CA ASP A 307 -0.34 20.39 41.74
C ASP A 307 -1.19 19.59 42.75
N THR A 308 -1.73 20.25 43.78
CA THR A 308 -2.63 19.59 44.73
C THR A 308 -3.91 19.09 44.08
N LEU A 309 -4.52 19.90 43.19
CA LEU A 309 -5.69 19.50 42.42
C LEU A 309 -5.40 18.34 41.47
N ASN A 310 -4.27 18.38 40.77
CA ASN A 310 -3.85 17.30 39.87
C ASN A 310 -3.65 15.98 40.62
N ASN A 311 -3.07 16.03 41.82
CA ASN A 311 -2.90 14.84 42.66
C ASN A 311 -4.25 14.29 43.16
N SER A 312 -5.18 15.16 43.56
CA SER A 312 -6.55 14.77 43.92
C SER A 312 -7.28 14.12 42.73
N ILE A 313 -7.18 14.70 41.53
CA ILE A 313 -7.76 14.14 40.30
C ILE A 313 -7.17 12.76 39.98
N LYS A 314 -5.84 12.58 40.12
CA LYS A 314 -5.19 11.27 39.94
C LYS A 314 -5.75 10.23 40.92
N GLN A 315 -5.91 10.60 42.19
CA GLN A 315 -6.49 9.72 43.21
C GLN A 315 -7.93 9.32 42.85
N LEU A 316 -8.78 10.29 42.49
CA LEU A 316 -10.17 10.02 42.11
C LEU A 316 -10.27 9.14 40.86
N LYS A 317 -9.38 9.33 39.87
CA LYS A 317 -9.31 8.45 38.69
C LYS A 317 -8.97 7.02 39.06
N TRP A 318 -8.00 6.83 39.95
CA TRP A 318 -7.63 5.49 40.45
C TRP A 318 -8.78 4.83 41.22
N GLU A 319 -9.49 5.57 42.07
CA GLU A 319 -10.65 5.07 42.80
C GLU A 319 -11.79 4.64 41.86
N LYS A 320 -12.06 5.44 40.82
CA LYS A 320 -13.04 5.09 39.77
C LYS A 320 -12.67 3.79 39.07
N GLU A 321 -11.40 3.62 38.68
CA GLU A 321 -10.94 2.43 37.98
C GLU A 321 -11.00 1.18 38.87
N LYS A 322 -10.63 1.32 40.15
CA LYS A 322 -10.78 0.28 41.17
C LYS A 322 -12.25 -0.17 41.31
N LEU A 323 -13.19 0.77 41.39
CA LEU A 323 -14.63 0.45 41.47
C LEU A 323 -15.13 -0.24 40.20
N ALA A 324 -14.69 0.19 39.02
CA ALA A 324 -15.05 -0.44 37.75
C ALA A 324 -14.58 -1.91 37.68
N LEU A 325 -13.36 -2.19 38.14
CA LEU A 325 -12.85 -3.57 38.25
C LEU A 325 -13.66 -4.41 39.24
N GLN A 326 -14.08 -3.82 40.37
CA GLN A 326 -14.91 -4.49 41.36
C GLN A 326 -16.30 -4.83 40.80
N ILE A 327 -16.92 -3.91 40.06
CA ILE A 327 -18.19 -4.14 39.35
C ILE A 327 -18.04 -5.30 38.37
N LYS A 328 -16.99 -5.29 37.52
CA LYS A 328 -16.75 -6.34 36.54
C LYS A 328 -16.56 -7.72 37.20
N ARG A 329 -15.84 -7.77 38.32
CA ARG A 329 -15.68 -9.00 39.12
C ARG A 329 -17.02 -9.50 39.63
N LEU A 330 -17.84 -8.62 40.22
CA LEU A 330 -19.17 -8.97 40.72
C LEU A 330 -20.10 -9.45 39.60
N GLU A 331 -20.04 -8.85 38.41
CA GLU A 331 -20.80 -9.31 37.25
C GLU A 331 -20.36 -10.70 36.76
N MET A 332 -19.05 -10.98 36.74
CA MET A 332 -18.53 -12.31 36.45
C MET A 332 -19.03 -13.33 37.46
N THR A 333 -18.92 -13.04 38.75
CA THR A 333 -19.43 -13.91 39.83
C THR A 333 -20.94 -14.12 39.70
N ARG A 334 -21.70 -13.07 39.39
CA ARG A 334 -23.15 -13.17 39.13
C ARG A 334 -23.46 -14.09 37.94
N ARG A 335 -22.71 -13.97 36.84
CA ARG A 335 -22.85 -14.83 35.66
C ARG A 335 -22.51 -16.28 35.98
N GLN A 336 -21.43 -16.52 36.73
CA GLN A 336 -21.06 -17.86 37.19
C GLN A 336 -22.18 -18.49 38.04
N ILE A 337 -22.70 -17.77 39.03
CA ILE A 337 -23.81 -18.24 39.88
C ILE A 337 -25.06 -18.56 39.04
N ARG A 338 -25.38 -17.72 38.04
CA ARG A 338 -26.49 -17.97 37.13
C ARG A 338 -26.27 -19.26 36.32
N ASN A 339 -25.07 -19.46 35.80
CA ASN A 339 -24.73 -20.64 34.99
C ASN A 339 -24.65 -21.92 35.82
N THR A 340 -24.31 -21.84 37.11
CA THR A 340 -24.30 -23.01 38.03
C THR A 340 -25.68 -23.38 38.55
N LYS A 341 -26.72 -22.56 38.33
CA LYS A 341 -28.10 -22.81 38.82
C LYS A 341 -28.99 -23.63 37.87
N VAL A 342 -28.42 -24.35 36.91
CA VAL A 342 -29.14 -25.35 36.10
C VAL A 342 -28.46 -26.70 36.25
N SER A 343 -28.76 -27.38 37.35
CA SER A 343 -28.61 -28.83 37.55
C SER A 343 -29.29 -29.20 38.87
N PHE A 344 -30.63 -29.21 38.86
CA PHE A 344 -31.45 -30.02 39.75
C PHE A 344 -32.65 -30.51 38.95
#